data_AF-A0A2E1J3L5-F1
#
_entry.id   AF-A0A2E1J3L5-F1
#
_cell.length_a   1.000
_cell.length_b   1.000
_cell.length_c   1.000
_cell.angle_alpha   90.00
_cell.angle_beta   90.00
_cell.angle_gamma   90.00
#
_symmetry.space_group_name_H-M   'P 1'
#
loop_
_entity.id
_entity.type
_entity.pdbx_description
1 polymer ?
#
loop_
_entity_poly.entity_id
_entity_poly.type
_entity_poly.pdbx_seq_one_letter_code
_entity_poly.pdbx_strand_id
1 'polypeptide(L)'
;YYLLKQPDHYCSLRTTLSMAAKAYSAAKKIDQNTNPKNLLGVAVTASLATNYSKKGEHKFFIAIQTYKYSSSFSFTFLEKGKLTREEEELIVTDHIINAIAQSCKVQNQMLVESSSLEIKTVKAEKNWVKLVANKIDFVSSSNRIPELIFPGSFNPFHSGHNSMSELAEKKTGLGLAYEICIQNADKPPLSYHEIETTLDQFGHGQEWVLTKAGKFTDKAALFPNSVFIIGADTLTRILDEKFYLNREDMLNQLDLFNSHNINFLVFGRKIKSNFIDLDSVSIPEHIAKRFSGFGEEIFRDDISSTLIRKEQD
;
A
#
# COMPACT_ATOMS: atom_id res chain seq x y z
N TYR A 1 3.38 16.59 1.39
CA TYR A 1 4.35 15.49 1.53
C TYR A 1 4.56 14.79 0.18
N TYR A 2 5.80 14.46 -0.21
CA TYR A 2 6.09 13.73 -1.46
C TYR A 2 5.36 12.38 -1.55
N LEU A 3 5.34 11.64 -0.44
CA LEU A 3 4.60 10.37 -0.28
C LEU A 3 3.12 10.55 0.06
N LEU A 4 2.57 11.77 -0.01
CA LEU A 4 1.18 12.10 0.35
C LEU A 4 0.79 11.81 1.82
N LYS A 5 1.70 11.25 2.63
CA LYS A 5 1.61 11.08 4.07
C LYS A 5 2.96 11.32 4.73
N GLN A 6 2.95 11.52 6.05
CA GLN A 6 4.15 11.45 6.87
C GLN A 6 4.60 9.97 6.97
N PRO A 7 5.89 9.65 6.75
CA PRO A 7 6.40 8.31 6.96
C PRO A 7 6.41 7.96 8.45
N ASP A 8 6.21 6.69 8.79
CA ASP A 8 6.30 6.22 10.18
C ASP A 8 7.74 6.38 10.70
N HIS A 9 8.74 6.08 9.85
CA HIS A 9 10.16 6.31 10.08
C HIS A 9 10.79 6.95 8.83
N TYR A 10 11.56 8.04 9.00
CA TYR A 10 12.18 8.75 7.87
C TYR A 10 13.29 7.94 7.19
N CYS A 11 14.06 7.17 7.96
CA CYS A 11 15.11 6.28 7.45
C CYS A 11 14.73 4.82 7.71
N SER A 12 13.97 4.24 6.78
CA SER A 12 13.55 2.84 6.80
C SER A 12 13.42 2.32 5.38
N LEU A 13 13.68 1.02 5.21
CA LEU A 13 13.54 0.33 3.92
C LEU A 13 12.18 0.61 3.27
N ARG A 14 11.11 0.55 4.06
CA ARG A 14 9.75 0.80 3.59
C ARG A 14 9.56 2.20 3.02
N THR A 15 10.05 3.23 3.72
CA THR A 15 9.96 4.61 3.23
C THR A 15 10.73 4.75 1.91
N THR A 16 11.91 4.14 1.80
CA THR A 16 12.71 4.14 0.57
C THR A 16 11.99 3.44 -0.59
N LEU A 17 11.39 2.27 -0.36
CA LEU A 17 10.62 1.52 -1.36
C LEU A 17 9.42 2.33 -1.89
N SER A 18 8.63 2.92 -0.98
CA SER A 18 7.53 3.82 -1.33
C SER A 18 8.01 5.04 -2.13
N MET A 19 9.17 5.61 -1.79
CA MET A 19 9.78 6.72 -2.53
C MET A 19 10.21 6.30 -3.94
N ALA A 20 10.87 5.15 -4.09
CA ALA A 20 11.30 4.65 -5.40
C ALA A 20 10.10 4.33 -6.31
N ALA A 21 9.04 3.73 -5.76
CA ALA A 21 7.81 3.47 -6.50
C ALA A 21 7.10 4.76 -6.94
N LYS A 22 7.05 5.78 -6.06
CA LYS A 22 6.54 7.11 -6.40
C LYS A 22 7.40 7.78 -7.48
N ALA A 23 8.73 7.69 -7.39
CA ALA A 23 9.66 8.24 -8.37
C ALA A 23 9.48 7.59 -9.74
N TYR A 24 9.35 6.26 -9.81
CA TYR A 24 9.08 5.56 -11.07
C TYR A 24 7.74 5.98 -11.68
N SER A 25 6.70 6.12 -10.84
CA SER A 25 5.41 6.64 -11.31
C SER A 25 5.49 8.09 -11.79
N ALA A 26 6.34 8.92 -11.19
CA ALA A 26 6.56 10.29 -11.64
C ALA A 26 7.33 10.32 -12.96
N ALA A 27 8.37 9.50 -13.11
CA ALA A 27 9.15 9.38 -14.34
C ALA A 27 8.25 9.09 -15.55
N LYS A 28 7.31 8.13 -15.43
CA LYS A 28 6.33 7.81 -16.49
C LYS A 28 5.39 8.96 -16.86
N LYS A 29 5.17 9.92 -15.95
CA LYS A 29 4.31 11.09 -16.20
C LYS A 29 5.10 12.23 -16.85
N ILE A 30 6.36 12.39 -16.44
CA ILE A 30 7.29 13.41 -16.93
C ILE A 30 7.74 13.06 -18.35
N ASP A 31 8.17 11.81 -18.57
CA ASP A 31 8.58 11.30 -19.88
C ASP A 31 7.58 10.25 -20.37
N GLN A 32 6.69 10.69 -21.25
CA GLN A 32 5.66 9.85 -21.87
C GLN A 32 6.13 9.21 -23.19
N ASN A 33 7.27 9.63 -23.72
CA ASN A 33 7.79 9.18 -25.02
C ASN A 33 8.70 7.97 -24.84
N THR A 34 9.49 7.95 -23.76
CA THR A 34 10.37 6.82 -23.45
C THR A 34 9.56 5.61 -23.01
N ASN A 35 9.89 4.44 -23.56
CA ASN A 35 9.27 3.19 -23.15
C ASN A 35 9.45 2.99 -21.64
N PRO A 36 8.40 2.70 -20.85
CA PRO A 36 8.50 2.52 -19.40
C PRO A 36 9.52 1.48 -18.92
N LYS A 37 9.93 0.56 -19.81
CA LYS A 37 11.01 -0.41 -19.58
C LYS A 37 12.40 0.21 -19.41
N ASN A 38 12.58 1.44 -19.89
CA ASN A 38 13.84 2.19 -19.85
C ASN A 38 13.80 3.29 -18.77
N LEU A 39 12.70 3.40 -18.01
CA LEU A 39 12.56 4.34 -16.91
C LEU A 39 12.88 3.64 -15.58
N LEU A 40 13.36 4.43 -14.62
CA LEU A 40 13.76 3.99 -13.29
C LEU A 40 13.18 4.96 -12.26
N GLY A 41 12.74 4.44 -11.12
CA GLY A 41 12.58 5.21 -9.90
C GLY A 41 13.71 4.88 -8.95
N VAL A 42 14.38 5.90 -8.43
CA VAL A 42 15.50 5.75 -7.49
C VAL A 42 15.16 6.52 -6.22
N ALA A 43 15.42 5.93 -5.06
CA ALA A 43 15.30 6.61 -3.79
C ALA A 43 16.40 6.19 -2.84
N VAL A 44 16.77 7.11 -1.95
CA VAL A 44 17.68 6.87 -0.84
C VAL A 44 17.11 7.50 0.42
N THR A 45 17.26 6.81 1.54
CA THR A 45 17.09 7.38 2.89
C THR A 45 18.29 7.00 3.72
N ALA A 46 18.85 7.94 4.48
CA ALA A 46 20.06 7.70 5.25
C ALA A 46 19.98 8.35 6.64
N SER A 47 20.49 7.62 7.62
CA SER A 47 20.80 8.10 8.96
C SER A 47 22.32 8.01 9.11
N LEU A 48 23.00 9.11 8.82
CA LEU A 48 24.47 9.19 8.88
C LEU A 48 24.91 10.04 10.08
N ALA A 49 26.23 10.08 10.29
CA ALA A 49 26.90 10.87 11.31
C ALA A 49 26.40 12.32 11.34
N THR A 50 26.40 12.90 12.54
CA THR A 50 26.07 14.30 12.78
C THR A 50 27.00 14.86 13.83
N ASN A 51 27.06 16.20 13.93
CA ASN A 51 27.79 16.92 14.97
C ASN A 51 27.18 16.76 16.38
N TYR A 52 26.02 16.11 16.51
CA TYR A 52 25.42 15.71 17.79
C TYR A 52 25.22 14.20 17.87
N SER A 53 25.18 13.65 19.09
CA SER A 53 24.91 12.23 19.32
C SER A 53 23.46 11.89 19.00
N LYS A 54 23.25 10.94 18.09
CA LYS A 54 21.93 10.38 17.74
C LYS A 54 21.72 9.03 18.41
N LYS A 55 20.49 8.74 18.84
CA LYS A 55 20.07 7.37 19.15
C LYS A 55 19.86 6.59 17.84
N GLY A 56 20.28 5.34 17.78
CA GLY A 56 20.18 4.47 16.61
C GLY A 56 21.50 4.28 15.83
N GLU A 57 21.53 3.26 14.99
CA GLU A 57 22.67 2.91 14.13
C GLU A 57 22.81 3.89 12.97
N HIS A 58 24.03 4.02 12.45
CA HIS A 58 24.20 4.65 11.14
C HIS A 58 23.83 3.61 10.09
N LYS A 59 22.94 3.99 9.18
CA LYS A 59 22.42 3.10 8.14
C LYS A 59 21.88 3.89 6.97
N PHE A 60 21.83 3.26 5.81
CA PHE A 60 21.10 3.80 4.66
C PHE A 60 20.37 2.70 3.92
N PHE A 61 19.37 3.13 3.17
CA PHE A 61 18.59 2.28 2.29
C PHE A 61 18.57 2.91 0.92
N ILE A 62 18.82 2.13 -0.12
CA ILE A 62 18.60 2.52 -1.51
C ILE A 62 17.52 1.60 -2.08
N ALA A 63 16.59 2.17 -2.84
CA ALA A 63 15.59 1.39 -3.55
C ALA A 63 15.55 1.80 -5.02
N ILE A 64 15.47 0.80 -5.89
CA ILE A 64 15.26 0.95 -7.33
C ILE A 64 13.92 0.31 -7.69
N GLN A 65 13.04 1.07 -8.34
CA GLN A 65 11.84 0.56 -8.95
C GLN A 65 11.99 0.62 -10.48
N THR A 66 11.81 -0.52 -11.14
CA THR A 66 11.79 -0.60 -12.61
C THR A 66 10.43 -1.12 -13.10
N TYR A 67 10.31 -1.27 -14.42
CA TYR A 67 9.17 -1.95 -15.01
C TYR A 67 9.05 -3.42 -14.60
N LYS A 68 10.18 -4.14 -14.45
CA LYS A 68 10.21 -5.61 -14.30
C LYS A 68 10.53 -6.11 -12.89
N TYR A 69 11.08 -5.26 -12.05
CA TYR A 69 11.52 -5.65 -10.71
C TYR A 69 11.64 -4.40 -9.83
N SER A 70 11.70 -4.61 -8.52
CA SER A 70 12.30 -3.64 -7.61
C SER A 70 13.45 -4.28 -6.85
N SER A 71 14.42 -3.46 -6.47
CA SER A 71 15.59 -3.87 -5.71
C SER A 71 15.75 -2.95 -4.50
N SER A 72 16.17 -3.50 -3.38
CA SER A 72 16.55 -2.77 -2.19
C SER A 72 17.94 -3.14 -1.71
N PHE A 73 18.64 -2.15 -1.20
CA PHE A 73 19.99 -2.24 -0.64
C PHE A 73 19.91 -1.68 0.76
N SER A 74 20.05 -2.54 1.77
CA SER A 74 20.03 -2.16 3.18
C SER A 74 21.45 -2.19 3.72
N PHE A 75 21.99 -1.04 4.08
CA PHE A 75 23.36 -0.93 4.56
C PHE A 75 23.42 -0.44 6.00
N THR A 76 24.20 -1.13 6.83
CA THR A 76 24.47 -0.73 8.22
C THR A 76 25.97 -0.54 8.43
N PHE A 77 26.37 0.59 9.01
CA PHE A 77 27.76 0.83 9.37
C PHE A 77 28.09 0.08 10.66
N LEU A 78 29.01 -0.89 10.58
CA LEU A 78 29.32 -1.80 11.69
C LEU A 78 29.93 -1.10 12.92
N GLU A 79 30.68 -0.01 12.71
CA GLU A 79 31.34 0.74 13.78
C GLU A 79 30.90 2.20 13.75
N LYS A 80 29.90 2.53 14.58
CA LYS A 80 29.37 3.88 14.68
C LYS A 80 30.43 4.88 15.13
N GLY A 81 30.60 5.97 14.35
CA GLY A 81 31.52 7.06 14.68
C GLY A 81 32.97 6.82 14.28
N LYS A 82 33.28 5.68 13.64
CA LYS A 82 34.61 5.44 13.03
C LYS A 82 34.85 6.35 11.82
N LEU A 83 33.78 6.61 11.07
CA LEU A 83 33.79 7.43 9.87
C LEU A 83 33.23 8.81 10.17
N THR A 84 33.81 9.80 9.50
CA THR A 84 33.29 11.16 9.40
C THR A 84 32.02 11.19 8.56
N ARG A 85 31.26 12.29 8.68
CA ARG A 85 30.09 12.54 7.82
C ARG A 85 30.41 12.42 6.33
N GLU A 86 31.54 13.00 5.92
CA GLU A 86 31.96 13.04 4.52
C GLU A 86 32.31 11.64 4.00
N GLU A 87 33.00 10.83 4.80
CA GLU A 87 33.32 9.44 4.46
C GLU A 87 32.06 8.57 4.34
N GLU A 88 31.08 8.74 5.23
CA GLU A 88 29.80 8.04 5.13
C GLU A 88 29.00 8.46 3.88
N GLU A 89 29.01 9.76 3.53
CA GLU A 89 28.36 10.25 2.32
C GLU A 89 29.03 9.74 1.03
N LEU A 90 30.36 9.60 1.02
CA LEU A 90 31.09 9.00 -0.09
C LEU A 90 30.68 7.54 -0.29
N ILE A 91 30.57 6.76 0.80
CA ILE A 91 30.12 5.37 0.75
C ILE A 91 28.68 5.29 0.20
N VAL A 92 27.77 6.13 0.69
CA VAL A 92 26.39 6.18 0.20
C VAL A 92 26.34 6.53 -1.28
N THR A 93 27.13 7.52 -1.71
CA THR A 93 27.22 7.98 -3.10
C THR A 93 27.68 6.85 -4.02
N ASP A 94 28.74 6.13 -3.63
CA ASP A 94 29.25 4.99 -4.39
C ASP A 94 28.18 3.90 -4.55
N HIS A 95 27.47 3.55 -3.48
CA HIS A 95 26.38 2.58 -3.55
C HIS A 95 25.21 3.05 -4.44
N ILE A 96 24.86 4.34 -4.42
CA ILE A 96 23.83 4.90 -5.31
C ILE A 96 24.27 4.78 -6.77
N ILE A 97 25.49 5.18 -7.09
CA ILE A 97 26.04 5.13 -8.45
C ILE A 97 26.05 3.69 -8.95
N ASN A 98 26.55 2.75 -8.13
CA ASN A 98 26.62 1.34 -8.49
C ASN A 98 25.23 0.72 -8.68
N ALA A 99 24.26 1.03 -7.81
CA ALA A 99 22.87 0.56 -7.96
C ALA A 99 22.20 1.07 -9.25
N ILE A 100 22.46 2.33 -9.62
CA ILE A 100 21.98 2.92 -10.88
C ILE A 100 22.68 2.29 -12.08
N ALA A 101 24.02 2.19 -12.05
CA ALA A 101 24.82 1.62 -13.14
C ALA A 101 24.43 0.17 -13.45
N GLN A 102 24.19 -0.64 -12.40
CA GLN A 102 23.68 -2.00 -12.52
C GLN A 102 22.30 -2.04 -13.19
N SER A 103 21.39 -1.14 -12.78
CA SER A 103 20.03 -1.07 -13.32
C SER A 103 20.01 -0.59 -14.78
N CYS A 104 20.93 0.30 -15.15
CA CYS A 104 21.16 0.76 -16.52
C CYS A 104 21.96 -0.23 -17.38
N LYS A 105 22.49 -1.32 -16.79
CA LYS A 105 23.36 -2.30 -17.45
C LYS A 105 24.64 -1.70 -18.05
N VAL A 106 25.18 -0.68 -17.39
CA VAL A 106 26.42 0.00 -17.83
C VAL A 106 27.67 -0.65 -17.22
N GLN A 107 27.52 -1.41 -16.14
CA GLN A 107 28.60 -2.15 -15.48
C GLN A 107 28.29 -3.64 -15.40
N ASN A 108 29.34 -4.46 -15.52
CA ASN A 108 29.28 -5.92 -15.36
C ASN A 108 29.52 -6.40 -13.92
N GLN A 109 30.00 -5.53 -13.02
CA GLN A 109 30.11 -5.85 -11.59
C GLN A 109 28.79 -5.55 -10.90
N MET A 110 28.21 -6.57 -10.27
CA MET A 110 27.05 -6.41 -9.41
C MET A 110 27.52 -6.04 -8.00
N LEU A 111 26.75 -5.19 -7.33
CA LEU A 111 26.88 -5.07 -5.87
C LEU A 111 26.66 -6.46 -5.26
N VAL A 112 27.57 -6.88 -4.40
CA VAL A 112 27.54 -8.18 -3.74
C VAL A 112 27.20 -7.96 -2.28
N GLU A 113 26.38 -8.85 -1.72
CA GLU A 113 26.07 -8.83 -0.30
C GLU A 113 27.35 -8.95 0.56
N SER A 114 27.30 -8.31 1.71
CA SER A 114 28.38 -8.35 2.70
C SER A 114 27.80 -8.29 4.10
N SER A 115 28.65 -8.38 5.13
CA SER A 115 28.24 -8.19 6.51
C SER A 115 27.50 -6.88 6.77
N SER A 116 27.74 -5.86 5.92
CA SER A 116 27.17 -4.52 6.06
C SER A 116 26.07 -4.23 5.05
N LEU A 117 25.86 -5.09 4.04
CA LEU A 117 24.97 -4.83 2.90
C LEU A 117 24.12 -6.06 2.59
N GLU A 118 22.80 -5.91 2.75
CA GLU A 118 21.79 -6.86 2.31
C GLU A 118 21.15 -6.37 1.01
N ILE A 119 20.97 -7.27 0.03
CA ILE A 119 20.39 -6.92 -1.28
C ILE A 119 19.22 -7.83 -1.58
N LYS A 120 18.01 -7.27 -1.60
CA LYS A 120 16.80 -7.99 -2.03
C LYS A 120 16.34 -7.49 -3.39
N THR A 121 15.98 -8.41 -4.29
CA THR A 121 15.37 -8.07 -5.58
C THR A 121 14.13 -8.91 -5.81
N VAL A 122 12.99 -8.24 -5.99
CA VAL A 122 11.70 -8.87 -6.28
C VAL A 122 11.38 -8.67 -7.76
N LYS A 123 11.30 -9.79 -8.49
CA LYS A 123 10.89 -9.78 -9.89
C LYS A 123 9.37 -9.70 -9.95
N ALA A 124 8.87 -8.78 -10.78
CA ALA A 124 7.45 -8.63 -10.99
C ALA A 124 6.90 -9.82 -11.78
N GLU A 125 5.81 -10.40 -11.29
CA GLU A 125 5.07 -11.38 -12.06
C GLU A 125 4.49 -10.78 -13.33
N LYS A 126 4.28 -11.62 -14.36
CA LYS A 126 3.72 -11.18 -15.65
C LYS A 126 2.41 -10.42 -15.49
N ASN A 127 1.54 -10.88 -14.58
CA ASN A 127 0.25 -10.27 -14.34
C ASN A 127 0.36 -8.97 -13.53
N TRP A 128 1.29 -8.87 -12.58
CA TRP A 128 1.55 -7.59 -11.88
C TRP A 128 2.00 -6.52 -12.86
N VAL A 129 2.90 -6.86 -13.79
CA VAL A 129 3.36 -5.95 -14.85
C VAL A 129 2.21 -5.48 -15.75
N LYS A 130 1.30 -6.40 -16.12
CA LYS A 130 0.10 -6.04 -16.90
C LYS A 130 -0.83 -5.12 -16.12
N LEU A 131 -1.07 -5.40 -14.84
CA LEU A 131 -1.92 -4.58 -13.96
C LEU A 131 -1.34 -3.16 -13.81
N VAL A 132 -0.05 -3.03 -13.47
CA VAL A 132 0.65 -1.74 -13.37
C VAL A 132 0.52 -0.93 -14.67
N ALA A 133 0.58 -1.61 -15.82
CA ALA A 133 0.46 -1.03 -17.15
C ALA A 133 -1.00 -0.81 -17.64
N ASN A 134 -2.01 -1.03 -16.79
CA ASN A 134 -3.44 -0.93 -17.14
C ASN A 134 -3.84 -1.84 -18.33
N LYS A 135 -3.21 -3.01 -18.46
CA LYS A 135 -3.55 -3.98 -19.52
C LYS A 135 -4.58 -5.03 -19.08
N ILE A 136 -4.79 -5.13 -17.78
CA ILE A 136 -5.80 -5.95 -17.12
C ILE A 136 -6.31 -5.14 -15.93
N ASP A 137 -7.55 -5.37 -15.52
CA ASP A 137 -8.19 -4.58 -14.47
C ASP A 137 -7.84 -5.07 -13.06
N PHE A 138 -7.61 -6.39 -12.91
CA PHE A 138 -7.20 -7.01 -11.65
C PHE A 138 -6.35 -8.27 -11.85
N VAL A 139 -5.72 -8.72 -10.76
CA VAL A 139 -5.06 -10.03 -10.64
C VAL A 139 -5.64 -10.74 -9.41
N SER A 140 -6.09 -11.97 -9.55
CA SER A 140 -6.69 -12.75 -8.45
C SER A 140 -5.86 -14.01 -8.14
N SER A 141 -5.85 -14.45 -6.89
CA SER A 141 -5.32 -15.76 -6.51
C SER A 141 -6.26 -16.92 -6.83
N SER A 142 -7.53 -16.63 -7.14
CA SER A 142 -8.53 -17.61 -7.51
C SER A 142 -9.16 -17.29 -8.87
N ASN A 143 -9.78 -18.29 -9.49
CA ASN A 143 -10.54 -18.11 -10.73
C ASN A 143 -11.97 -17.59 -10.48
N ARG A 144 -12.35 -17.38 -9.22
CA ARG A 144 -13.67 -16.86 -8.85
C ARG A 144 -13.66 -15.34 -8.93
N ILE A 145 -14.77 -14.77 -9.37
CA ILE A 145 -15.02 -13.34 -9.20
C ILE A 145 -15.43 -13.16 -7.73
N PRO A 146 -14.74 -12.30 -6.97
CA PRO A 146 -15.00 -12.18 -5.55
C PRO A 146 -16.33 -11.45 -5.30
N GLU A 147 -17.14 -12.00 -4.39
CA GLU A 147 -18.47 -11.48 -4.05
C GLU A 147 -18.48 -10.85 -2.65
N LEU A 148 -17.62 -11.30 -1.73
CA LEU A 148 -17.33 -10.64 -0.46
C LEU A 148 -15.90 -10.14 -0.49
N ILE A 149 -15.72 -8.82 -0.48
CA ILE A 149 -14.43 -8.20 -0.72
C ILE A 149 -14.04 -7.40 0.50
N PHE A 150 -12.80 -7.59 0.98
CA PHE A 150 -12.24 -6.80 2.07
C PHE A 150 -11.10 -5.91 1.56
N PRO A 151 -11.38 -4.66 1.16
CA PRO A 151 -10.34 -3.70 0.80
C PRO A 151 -9.49 -3.31 2.00
N GLY A 152 -8.17 -3.38 1.84
CA GLY A 152 -7.24 -2.97 2.89
C GLY A 152 -5.80 -2.86 2.40
N SER A 153 -4.97 -2.13 3.16
CA SER A 153 -3.53 -2.15 2.92
C SER A 153 -2.85 -3.37 3.51
N PHE A 154 -3.46 -4.01 4.52
CA PHE A 154 -2.94 -5.20 5.23
C PHE A 154 -1.44 -5.13 5.51
N ASN A 155 -0.99 -4.02 6.11
CA ASN A 155 0.43 -3.70 6.17
C ASN A 155 0.86 -3.27 7.57
N PRO A 156 0.99 -4.20 8.54
CA PRO A 156 0.78 -5.65 8.37
C PRO A 156 -0.68 -6.09 8.60
N PHE A 157 -0.98 -7.29 8.15
CA PHE A 157 -2.16 -8.06 8.52
C PHE A 157 -2.11 -8.40 10.02
N HIS A 158 -3.26 -8.52 10.69
CA HIS A 158 -3.34 -8.71 12.15
C HIS A 158 -4.68 -9.31 12.58
N SER A 159 -4.83 -9.65 13.86
CA SER A 159 -6.02 -10.30 14.44
C SER A 159 -7.32 -9.57 14.15
N GLY A 160 -7.33 -8.23 14.20
CA GLY A 160 -8.46 -7.41 13.77
C GLY A 160 -9.01 -7.73 12.38
N HIS A 161 -8.12 -7.94 11.42
CA HIS A 161 -8.53 -8.30 10.06
C HIS A 161 -9.17 -9.69 10.04
N ASN A 162 -8.61 -10.66 10.77
CA ASN A 162 -9.19 -12.01 10.91
C ASN A 162 -10.60 -11.97 11.49
N SER A 163 -10.77 -11.25 12.61
CA SER A 163 -12.08 -11.13 13.27
C SER A 163 -13.12 -10.46 12.38
N MET A 164 -12.73 -9.44 11.61
CA MET A 164 -13.63 -8.82 10.62
C MET A 164 -14.00 -9.77 9.48
N SER A 165 -13.03 -10.52 8.94
CA SER A 165 -13.32 -11.50 7.89
C SER A 165 -14.27 -12.60 8.37
N GLU A 166 -14.02 -13.19 9.53
CA GLU A 166 -14.85 -14.27 10.08
C GLU A 166 -16.30 -13.84 10.32
N LEU A 167 -16.49 -12.65 10.90
CA LEU A 167 -17.83 -12.08 11.12
C LEU A 167 -18.54 -11.80 9.80
N ALA A 168 -17.83 -11.28 8.80
CA ALA A 168 -18.39 -10.96 7.50
C ALA A 168 -18.79 -12.22 6.72
N GLU A 169 -17.94 -13.24 6.69
CA GLU A 169 -18.24 -14.53 6.07
C GLU A 169 -19.43 -15.20 6.75
N LYS A 170 -19.47 -15.22 8.08
CA LYS A 170 -20.61 -15.77 8.84
C LYS A 170 -21.92 -15.03 8.56
N LYS A 171 -21.87 -13.70 8.44
CA LYS A 171 -23.05 -12.86 8.22
C LYS A 171 -23.62 -13.00 6.80
N THR A 172 -22.76 -13.21 5.81
CA THR A 172 -23.14 -13.22 4.38
C THR A 172 -23.25 -14.61 3.79
N GLY A 173 -22.55 -15.61 4.35
CA GLY A 173 -22.40 -16.94 3.77
C GLY A 173 -21.53 -17.00 2.52
N LEU A 174 -20.82 -15.91 2.18
CA LEU A 174 -19.99 -15.78 0.99
C LEU A 174 -18.51 -16.03 1.31
N GLY A 175 -17.75 -16.46 0.30
CA GLY A 175 -16.29 -16.59 0.42
C GLY A 175 -15.60 -15.24 0.26
N LEU A 176 -14.66 -14.95 1.17
CA LEU A 176 -13.97 -13.67 1.23
C LEU A 176 -12.73 -13.61 0.32
N ALA A 177 -12.53 -12.46 -0.32
CA ALA A 177 -11.27 -12.08 -0.93
C ALA A 177 -10.74 -10.76 -0.35
N TYR A 178 -9.47 -10.75 0.06
CA TYR A 178 -8.79 -9.52 0.48
C TYR A 178 -8.38 -8.70 -0.75
N GLU A 179 -8.80 -7.45 -0.83
CA GLU A 179 -8.46 -6.57 -1.95
C GLU A 179 -7.33 -5.61 -1.59
N ILE A 180 -6.32 -5.57 -2.45
CA ILE A 180 -5.15 -4.71 -2.32
C ILE A 180 -5.07 -3.79 -3.53
N CYS A 181 -5.33 -2.51 -3.29
CA CYS A 181 -5.17 -1.47 -4.29
C CYS A 181 -3.68 -1.09 -4.42
N ILE A 182 -3.03 -1.51 -5.51
CA ILE A 182 -1.59 -1.28 -5.71
C ILE A 182 -1.25 0.16 -6.08
N GLN A 183 -2.25 0.95 -6.45
CA GLN A 183 -2.10 2.36 -6.78
C GLN A 183 -3.38 3.12 -6.46
N ASN A 184 -3.34 4.01 -5.47
CA ASN A 184 -4.43 4.93 -5.12
C ASN A 184 -4.01 6.39 -5.26
N ALA A 185 -4.96 7.32 -5.39
CA ALA A 185 -4.68 8.75 -5.53
C ALA A 185 -4.05 9.37 -4.27
N ASP A 186 -4.35 8.82 -3.09
CA ASP A 186 -3.96 9.33 -1.77
C ASP A 186 -2.68 8.67 -1.20
N LYS A 187 -2.13 7.67 -1.90
CA LYS A 187 -0.97 6.89 -1.45
C LYS A 187 0.07 6.74 -2.57
N PRO A 188 1.36 6.55 -2.24
CA PRO A 188 2.32 6.15 -3.25
C PRO A 188 1.92 4.78 -3.82
N PRO A 189 2.21 4.49 -5.10
CA PRO A 189 2.07 3.13 -5.63
C PRO A 189 2.92 2.15 -4.81
N LEU A 190 2.45 0.92 -4.67
CA LEU A 190 3.23 -0.13 -4.04
C LEU A 190 4.41 -0.53 -4.93
N SER A 191 5.57 -0.71 -4.30
CA SER A 191 6.70 -1.41 -4.93
C SER A 191 6.42 -2.90 -5.04
N TYR A 192 7.16 -3.63 -5.90
CA TYR A 192 6.99 -5.08 -5.99
C TYR A 192 7.37 -5.82 -4.69
N HIS A 193 8.28 -5.26 -3.88
CA HIS A 193 8.57 -5.74 -2.53
C HIS A 193 7.35 -5.64 -1.62
N GLU A 194 6.62 -4.52 -1.66
CA GLU A 194 5.42 -4.33 -0.87
C GLU A 194 4.28 -5.24 -1.35
N ILE A 195 4.15 -5.45 -2.66
CA ILE A 195 3.17 -6.41 -3.21
C ILE A 195 3.49 -7.83 -2.71
N GLU A 196 4.72 -8.32 -2.91
CA GLU A 196 5.16 -9.64 -2.45
C GLU A 196 4.94 -9.81 -0.94
N THR A 197 5.49 -8.89 -0.13
CA THR A 197 5.37 -8.93 1.33
C THR A 197 3.91 -8.92 1.77
N THR A 198 3.05 -8.15 1.11
CA THR A 198 1.63 -8.12 1.47
C THR A 198 0.94 -9.44 1.16
N LEU A 199 1.21 -10.02 -0.01
CA LEU A 199 0.60 -11.27 -0.45
C LEU A 199 1.07 -12.49 0.35
N ASP A 200 2.34 -12.52 0.75
CA ASP A 200 2.93 -13.61 1.54
C ASP A 200 2.32 -13.76 2.95
N GLN A 201 1.58 -12.75 3.41
CA GLN A 201 0.84 -12.82 4.69
C GLN A 201 -0.42 -13.69 4.60
N PHE A 202 -0.96 -13.91 3.39
CA PHE A 202 -2.19 -14.67 3.20
C PHE A 202 -1.87 -16.16 3.09
N GLY A 203 -2.43 -16.95 4.00
CA GLY A 203 -2.25 -18.40 4.06
C GLY A 203 -3.13 -19.17 3.06
N HIS A 204 -3.01 -20.50 3.11
CA HIS A 204 -3.88 -21.38 2.35
C HIS A 204 -5.37 -21.14 2.68
N GLY A 205 -6.18 -20.92 1.64
CA GLY A 205 -7.62 -20.65 1.76
C GLY A 205 -7.99 -19.17 1.86
N GLN A 206 -7.03 -18.26 2.05
CA GLN A 206 -7.28 -16.82 2.01
C GLN A 206 -7.12 -16.31 0.58
N GLU A 207 -8.24 -16.05 -0.10
CA GLU A 207 -8.23 -15.48 -1.45
C GLU A 207 -7.89 -13.98 -1.42
N TRP A 208 -7.25 -13.48 -2.49
CA TRP A 208 -6.89 -12.08 -2.62
C TRP A 208 -7.04 -11.60 -4.06
N VAL A 209 -7.22 -10.28 -4.20
CA VAL A 209 -7.28 -9.61 -5.49
C VAL A 209 -6.47 -8.31 -5.46
N LEU A 210 -5.59 -8.12 -6.45
CA LEU A 210 -4.87 -6.87 -6.68
C LEU A 210 -5.63 -6.02 -7.68
N THR A 211 -5.82 -4.73 -7.39
CA THR A 211 -6.48 -3.80 -8.31
C THR A 211 -5.74 -2.47 -8.40
N LYS A 212 -6.17 -1.62 -9.34
CA LYS A 212 -5.87 -0.18 -9.37
C LYS A 212 -7.10 0.69 -9.13
N ALA A 213 -8.19 0.09 -8.66
CA ALA A 213 -9.44 0.77 -8.35
C ALA A 213 -9.29 1.49 -7.00
N GLY A 214 -9.11 2.80 -7.02
CA GLY A 214 -8.86 3.62 -5.83
C GLY A 214 -10.14 4.02 -5.10
N LYS A 215 -11.19 4.36 -5.86
CA LYS A 215 -12.51 4.74 -5.32
C LYS A 215 -13.41 3.51 -5.23
N PHE A 216 -14.38 3.55 -4.30
CA PHE A 216 -15.39 2.50 -4.21
C PHE A 216 -16.33 2.46 -5.41
N THR A 217 -16.53 3.58 -6.11
CA THR A 217 -17.26 3.60 -7.39
C THR A 217 -16.51 2.84 -8.49
N ASP A 218 -15.18 2.96 -8.55
CA ASP A 218 -14.35 2.17 -9.46
C ASP A 218 -14.42 0.67 -9.10
N LYS A 219 -14.37 0.35 -7.79
CA LYS A 219 -14.50 -1.03 -7.29
C LYS A 219 -15.88 -1.61 -7.59
N ALA A 220 -16.94 -0.80 -7.50
CA ALA A 220 -18.31 -1.19 -7.82
C ALA A 220 -18.47 -1.60 -9.29
N ALA A 221 -17.87 -0.83 -10.21
CA ALA A 221 -17.85 -1.16 -11.62
C ALA A 221 -17.02 -2.43 -11.91
N LEU A 222 -15.93 -2.63 -11.16
CA LEU A 222 -15.04 -3.79 -11.31
C LEU A 222 -15.66 -5.09 -10.77
N PHE A 223 -16.39 -5.02 -9.66
CA PHE A 223 -17.00 -6.16 -8.99
C PHE A 223 -18.48 -5.90 -8.70
N PRO A 224 -19.36 -5.95 -9.72
CA PRO A 224 -20.80 -5.80 -9.50
C PRO A 224 -21.37 -6.96 -8.67
N ASN A 225 -22.49 -6.72 -7.98
CA ASN A 225 -23.16 -7.67 -7.07
C ASN A 225 -22.32 -8.12 -5.86
N SER A 226 -21.38 -7.30 -5.41
CA SER A 226 -20.49 -7.61 -4.29
C SER A 226 -20.87 -6.90 -3.00
N VAL A 227 -20.36 -7.44 -1.90
CA VAL A 227 -20.40 -6.85 -0.56
C VAL A 227 -18.99 -6.42 -0.19
N PHE A 228 -18.79 -5.12 0.09
CA PHE A 228 -17.52 -4.61 0.59
C PHE A 228 -17.50 -4.50 2.12
N ILE A 229 -16.46 -5.07 2.72
CA ILE A 229 -16.17 -4.92 4.15
C ILE A 229 -15.39 -3.63 4.35
N ILE A 230 -15.93 -2.70 5.14
CA ILE A 230 -15.30 -1.40 5.40
C ILE A 230 -15.36 -1.03 6.88
N GLY A 231 -14.42 -0.20 7.32
CA GLY A 231 -14.53 0.49 8.61
C GLY A 231 -15.41 1.73 8.53
N ALA A 232 -15.96 2.17 9.66
CA ALA A 232 -16.74 3.41 9.74
C ALA A 232 -15.93 4.65 9.31
N ASP A 233 -14.61 4.65 9.54
CA ASP A 233 -13.69 5.69 9.04
C ASP A 233 -13.66 5.77 7.51
N THR A 234 -13.76 4.62 6.84
CA THR A 234 -13.82 4.50 5.39
C THR A 234 -15.20 4.92 4.87
N LEU A 235 -16.27 4.56 5.57
CA LEU A 235 -17.62 5.05 5.26
C LEU A 235 -17.68 6.58 5.28
N THR A 236 -17.15 7.23 6.34
CA THR A 236 -17.08 8.69 6.41
C THR A 236 -16.34 9.29 5.21
N ARG A 237 -15.26 8.64 4.74
CA ARG A 237 -14.52 9.09 3.56
C ARG A 237 -15.29 8.89 2.25
N ILE A 238 -16.07 7.82 2.11
CA ILE A 238 -16.92 7.59 0.94
C ILE A 238 -17.95 8.72 0.80
N LEU A 239 -18.45 9.25 1.91
CA LEU A 239 -19.47 10.30 1.97
C LEU A 239 -18.90 11.72 2.14
N ASP A 240 -17.58 11.89 2.05
CA ASP A 240 -16.93 13.19 2.22
C ASP A 240 -16.94 13.96 0.88
N GLU A 241 -17.73 15.03 0.82
CA GLU A 241 -17.93 15.88 -0.37
C GLU A 241 -16.61 16.36 -1.00
N LYS A 242 -15.50 16.45 -0.24
CA LYS A 242 -14.19 16.90 -0.77
C LYS A 242 -13.58 15.97 -1.84
N PHE A 243 -14.05 14.73 -1.94
CA PHE A 243 -13.58 13.78 -2.95
C PHE A 243 -14.40 13.82 -4.26
N TYR A 244 -15.38 14.71 -4.32
CA TYR A 244 -16.31 14.91 -5.42
C TYR A 244 -16.22 16.35 -5.94
N LEU A 245 -16.76 16.60 -7.12
CA LEU A 245 -16.77 17.95 -7.69
C LEU A 245 -17.67 18.89 -6.89
N ASN A 246 -18.81 18.37 -6.44
CA ASN A 246 -19.79 19.03 -5.60
C ASN A 246 -20.76 17.97 -5.03
N ARG A 247 -21.74 18.40 -4.23
CA ARG A 247 -22.74 17.50 -3.63
C ARG A 247 -23.60 16.74 -4.65
N GLU A 248 -23.98 17.37 -5.75
CA GLU A 248 -24.79 16.73 -6.80
C GLU A 248 -23.99 15.60 -7.48
N ASP A 249 -22.73 15.88 -7.85
CA ASP A 249 -21.79 14.87 -8.35
C ASP A 249 -21.61 13.72 -7.34
N MET A 250 -21.47 14.01 -6.05
CA MET A 250 -21.41 12.99 -5.02
C MET A 250 -22.64 12.08 -5.04
N LEU A 251 -23.85 12.64 -5.01
CA LEU A 251 -25.08 11.84 -4.98
C LEU A 251 -25.21 10.96 -6.25
N ASN A 252 -24.88 11.51 -7.41
CA ASN A 252 -24.87 10.78 -8.69
C ASN A 252 -23.82 9.65 -8.71
N GLN A 253 -22.62 9.90 -8.18
CA GLN A 253 -21.58 8.88 -8.07
C GLN A 253 -21.95 7.78 -7.08
N LEU A 254 -22.57 8.13 -5.96
CA LEU A 254 -23.05 7.15 -4.98
C LEU A 254 -24.18 6.27 -5.55
N ASP A 255 -24.96 6.76 -6.50
CA ASP A 255 -25.99 5.99 -7.20
C ASP A 255 -25.44 4.83 -8.04
N LEU A 256 -24.14 4.84 -8.35
CA LEU A 256 -23.46 3.69 -8.95
C LEU A 256 -23.51 2.46 -8.03
N PHE A 257 -23.58 2.65 -6.70
CA PHE A 257 -23.76 1.52 -5.78
C PHE A 257 -25.12 0.84 -5.96
N ASN A 258 -26.17 1.62 -6.26
CA ASN A 258 -27.48 1.05 -6.61
C ASN A 258 -27.42 0.30 -7.94
N SER A 259 -26.80 0.92 -8.95
CA SER A 259 -26.73 0.41 -10.33
C SER A 259 -25.92 -0.89 -10.43
N HIS A 260 -24.85 -1.01 -9.66
CA HIS A 260 -24.01 -2.21 -9.59
C HIS A 260 -24.42 -3.20 -8.48
N ASN A 261 -25.54 -2.94 -7.78
CA ASN A 261 -26.03 -3.77 -6.68
C ASN A 261 -24.96 -4.04 -5.60
N ILE A 262 -24.26 -2.98 -5.19
CA ILE A 262 -23.20 -3.05 -4.19
C ILE A 262 -23.79 -2.91 -2.80
N ASN A 263 -23.33 -3.74 -1.88
CA ASN A 263 -23.64 -3.61 -0.45
C ASN A 263 -22.36 -3.39 0.35
N PHE A 264 -22.49 -2.82 1.53
CA PHE A 264 -21.40 -2.53 2.44
C PHE A 264 -21.70 -3.13 3.80
N LEU A 265 -20.71 -3.81 4.36
CA LEU A 265 -20.72 -4.31 5.72
C LEU A 265 -19.75 -3.47 6.54
N VAL A 266 -20.33 -2.62 7.38
CA VAL A 266 -19.63 -1.56 8.12
C VAL A 266 -19.29 -2.05 9.52
N PHE A 267 -17.99 -2.02 9.83
CA PHE A 267 -17.48 -2.33 11.15
C PHE A 267 -17.15 -1.03 11.89
N GLY A 268 -17.63 -0.93 13.13
CA GLY A 268 -17.31 0.20 13.99
C GLY A 268 -15.80 0.30 14.23
N ARG A 269 -15.33 1.55 14.36
CA ARG A 269 -13.90 1.86 14.56
C ARG A 269 -13.75 2.93 15.62
N LYS A 270 -12.74 2.75 16.48
CA LYS A 270 -12.30 3.80 17.38
C LYS A 270 -11.46 4.83 16.60
N ILE A 271 -11.97 6.05 16.51
CA ILE A 271 -11.25 7.19 15.94
C ILE A 271 -10.95 8.18 17.07
N LYS A 272 -9.68 8.35 17.40
CA LYS A 272 -9.23 9.08 18.59
C LYS A 272 -9.82 8.46 19.87
N SER A 273 -10.73 9.17 20.54
CA SER A 273 -11.39 8.71 21.77
C SER A 273 -12.83 8.23 21.56
N ASN A 274 -13.37 8.38 20.34
CA ASN A 274 -14.77 8.10 20.06
C ASN A 274 -14.88 6.82 19.23
N PHE A 275 -15.83 5.96 19.57
CA PHE A 275 -16.23 4.86 18.71
C PHE A 275 -17.22 5.39 17.67
N ILE A 276 -16.97 5.10 16.40
CA ILE A 276 -17.85 5.46 15.28
C ILE A 276 -18.35 4.16 14.68
N ASP A 277 -19.67 4.01 14.61
CA ASP A 277 -20.37 2.90 13.98
C ASP A 277 -21.20 3.38 12.78
N LEU A 278 -22.06 2.50 12.25
CA LEU A 278 -22.94 2.82 11.14
C LEU A 278 -23.94 3.94 11.50
N ASP A 279 -24.55 3.86 12.69
CA ASP A 279 -25.60 4.78 13.14
C ASP A 279 -25.05 6.19 13.43
N SER A 280 -23.75 6.29 13.66
CA SER A 280 -23.02 7.55 13.83
C SER A 280 -22.83 8.35 12.53
N VAL A 281 -23.11 7.78 11.35
CA VAL A 281 -22.85 8.42 10.05
C VAL A 281 -24.15 8.70 9.30
N SER A 282 -24.35 9.95 8.88
CA SER A 282 -25.50 10.34 8.06
C SER A 282 -25.33 9.88 6.61
N ILE A 283 -26.06 8.83 6.23
CA ILE A 283 -26.03 8.25 4.88
C ILE A 283 -27.20 8.83 4.05
N PRO A 284 -26.98 9.25 2.79
CA PRO A 284 -28.07 9.65 1.90
C PRO A 284 -29.13 8.56 1.72
N GLU A 285 -30.41 8.95 1.79
CA GLU A 285 -31.55 8.02 1.83
C GLU A 285 -31.57 7.04 0.65
N HIS A 286 -31.18 7.50 -0.55
CA HIS A 286 -31.22 6.72 -1.78
C HIS A 286 -30.24 5.54 -1.82
N ILE A 287 -29.23 5.54 -0.95
CA ILE A 287 -28.26 4.44 -0.80
C ILE A 287 -28.28 3.80 0.60
N ALA A 288 -29.06 4.32 1.54
CA ALA A 288 -29.03 3.89 2.94
C ALA A 288 -29.21 2.37 3.10
N LYS A 289 -30.08 1.76 2.28
CA LYS A 289 -30.33 0.31 2.28
C LYS A 289 -29.16 -0.55 1.80
N ARG A 290 -28.12 0.05 1.22
CA ARG A 290 -26.89 -0.64 0.79
C ARG A 290 -25.92 -0.86 1.94
N PHE A 291 -26.13 -0.23 3.09
CA PHE A 291 -25.25 -0.33 4.24
C PHE A 291 -25.91 -1.16 5.34
N SER A 292 -25.14 -2.09 5.88
CA SER A 292 -25.45 -2.83 7.11
C SER A 292 -24.19 -2.86 7.97
N GLY A 293 -24.31 -3.09 9.27
CA GLY A 293 -23.15 -3.08 10.16
C GLY A 293 -23.29 -3.99 11.36
N PHE A 294 -22.24 -4.00 12.17
CA PHE A 294 -22.20 -4.67 13.46
C PHE A 294 -22.18 -3.61 14.57
N GLY A 295 -22.98 -3.83 15.62
CA GLY A 295 -22.92 -3.00 16.83
C GLY A 295 -21.61 -3.18 17.59
N GLU A 296 -21.29 -2.22 18.46
CA GLU A 296 -20.07 -2.22 19.28
C GLU A 296 -19.95 -3.49 20.15
N GLU A 297 -21.08 -4.04 20.58
CA GLU A 297 -21.18 -5.25 21.38
C GLU A 297 -20.73 -6.51 20.63
N ILE A 298 -20.74 -6.49 19.29
CA ILE A 298 -20.32 -7.61 18.45
C ILE A 298 -18.86 -7.48 18.05
N PHE A 299 -18.41 -6.27 17.70
CA PHE A 299 -17.05 -6.04 17.25
C PHE A 299 -16.49 -4.72 17.76
N ARG A 300 -15.40 -4.82 18.53
CA ARG A 300 -14.53 -3.71 18.89
C ARG A 300 -13.09 -4.16 18.83
N ASP A 301 -12.32 -3.55 17.94
CA ASP A 301 -10.88 -3.76 17.85
C ASP A 301 -10.13 -2.42 17.73
N ASP A 302 -9.20 -2.22 18.68
CA ASP A 302 -8.36 -1.03 18.80
C ASP A 302 -6.98 -1.23 18.14
N ILE A 303 -6.68 -2.44 17.64
CA ILE A 303 -5.42 -2.74 16.95
C ILE A 303 -5.41 -2.07 15.57
N SER A 304 -4.31 -1.41 15.24
CA SER A 304 -4.09 -0.86 13.90
C SER A 304 -2.70 -1.20 13.37
N SER A 305 -2.61 -1.46 12.06
CA SER A 305 -1.34 -1.68 11.39
C SER A 305 -0.32 -0.56 11.63
N THR A 306 -0.77 0.70 11.83
CA THR A 306 0.14 1.83 12.10
C THR A 306 0.81 1.75 13.45
N LEU A 307 0.10 1.29 14.50
CA LEU A 307 0.69 1.08 15.82
C LEU A 307 1.72 -0.05 15.75
N ILE A 308 1.37 -1.18 15.13
CA ILE A 308 2.26 -2.32 14.96
C ILE A 308 3.57 -1.90 14.27
N ARG A 309 3.51 -1.08 13.22
CA ARG A 309 4.70 -0.61 12.52
C ARG A 309 5.60 0.28 13.34
N LYS A 310 5.03 1.09 14.24
CA LYS A 310 5.82 1.96 15.12
C LYS A 310 6.54 1.17 16.22
N GLU A 311 6.12 -0.06 16.47
CA GLU A 311 6.71 -0.97 17.46
C GLU A 311 7.74 -1.93 16.86
N GLN A 312 7.75 -2.12 15.53
CA GLN A 312 8.54 -3.14 14.83
C GLN A 312 9.87 -2.66 14.21
N ASP A 313 10.24 -1.38 14.35
CA ASP A 313 11.46 -0.75 13.78
C ASP A 313 12.18 0.15 14.81
#